data_AF-A0A336N640-F1
#
_entry.id   AF-A0A336N640-F1
#
_cell.length_a   1.000
_cell.length_b   1.000
_cell.length_c   1.000
_cell.angle_alpha   90.00
_cell.angle_beta   90.00
_cell.angle_gamma   90.00
#
_symmetry.space_group_name_H-M   'P 1'
#
loop_
_entity.id
_entity.type
_entity.pdbx_description
1 polymer ?
#
loop_
_entity_poly.entity_id
_entity_poly.type
_entity_poly.pdbx_seq_one_letter_code
_entity_poly.pdbx_strand_id
1 'polypeptide(L)' 'MTPHINAPAGAFADAVLMPGDPLRAKYIAETFWKTYRK' A
#
# COMPACT_ATOMS: atom_id res chain seq x y z
N MET A 1 13.54 4.76 -0.45
CA MET A 1 14.04 4.05 -1.65
C MET A 1 14.90 2.88 -1.20
N THR A 2 14.43 1.66 -1.43
CA THR A 2 15.16 0.42 -1.16
C THR A 2 15.35 -0.34 -2.47
N PRO A 3 16.16 -1.41 -2.51
CA PRO A 3 16.38 -2.19 -3.74
C PRO A 3 15.09 -2.73 -4.40
N HIS A 4 13.99 -2.87 -3.64
CA HIS A 4 12.75 -3.47 -4.11
C HIS A 4 11.54 -2.52 -4.10
N ILE A 5 11.65 -1.37 -3.44
CA ILE A 5 10.51 -0.47 -3.20
C ILE A 5 10.94 0.98 -3.42
N ASN A 6 10.35 1.62 -4.42
CA ASN A 6 10.61 3.02 -4.77
C ASN A 6 9.60 3.98 -4.13
N ALA A 7 9.38 3.86 -2.82
CA ALA A 7 8.54 4.78 -2.06
C ALA A 7 9.39 5.81 -1.29
N PRO A 8 8.93 7.07 -1.14
CA PRO A 8 9.58 8.04 -0.29
C PRO A 8 9.45 7.65 1.19
N ALA A 9 10.33 8.20 2.04
CA ALA A 9 10.22 7.99 3.49
C ALA A 9 8.90 8.58 4.00
N GLY A 10 8.17 7.85 4.83
CA GLY A 10 6.85 8.24 5.33
C GLY A 10 5.66 7.91 4.40
N ALA A 11 5.89 7.24 3.26
CA ALA A 11 4.82 6.81 2.36
C ALA A 11 4.02 5.59 2.86
N PHE A 12 4.50 4.93 3.92
CA PHE A 12 3.83 3.78 4.53
C PHE A 12 3.19 4.19 5.85
N ALA A 13 1.98 3.70 6.10
CA ALA A 13 1.33 3.81 7.41
C ALA A 13 2.01 2.89 8.43
N ASP A 14 1.74 3.12 9.72
CA ASP A 14 2.28 2.30 10.82
C ASP A 14 1.86 0.82 10.73
N ALA A 15 0.69 0.54 10.13
CA ALA A 15 0.20 -0.80 9.85
C ALA A 15 -0.04 -0.97 8.34
N VAL A 16 0.60 -1.99 7.74
CA VAL A 16 0.51 -2.29 6.31
C VAL A 16 0.01 -3.72 6.10
N LEU A 17 -1.02 -3.89 5.27
CA LEU A 17 -1.48 -5.20 4.79
C LEU A 17 -0.64 -5.63 3.59
N MET A 18 -0.04 -6.82 3.68
CA MET A 18 0.83 -7.39 2.63
C MET A 18 0.21 -8.66 2.03
N PRO A 19 -0.74 -8.54 1.09
CA PRO A 19 -1.25 -9.69 0.35
C PRO A 19 -0.19 -10.19 -0.64
N GLY A 20 -0.10 -11.52 -0.81
CA GLY A 20 0.91 -12.13 -1.68
C GLY A 20 0.68 -11.94 -3.20
N ASP A 21 -0.50 -11.47 -3.61
CA ASP A 21 -0.84 -11.19 -5.02
C ASP A 21 -1.00 -9.67 -5.22
N PRO A 22 -0.22 -9.04 -6.13
CA PRO A 22 -0.36 -7.63 -6.48
C PRO A 22 -1.77 -7.23 -6.95
N LEU A 23 -2.49 -8.10 -7.66
CA LEU A 23 -3.84 -7.79 -8.14
C LEU A 23 -4.84 -7.75 -6.98
N ARG A 24 -4.68 -8.64 -5.99
CA ARG A 24 -5.47 -8.60 -4.77
C ARG A 24 -5.17 -7.35 -3.95
N ALA A 25 -3.89 -6.94 -3.86
CA ALA A 25 -3.51 -5.68 -3.22
C ALA A 25 -4.23 -4.48 -3.84
N LYS A 26 -4.24 -4.43 -5.18
CA LYS A 26 -4.93 -3.38 -5.95
C LYS A 26 -6.44 -3.38 -5.70
N TYR A 27 -7.08 -4.54 -5.77
CA TYR A 27 -8.51 -4.66 -5.51
C TYR A 27 -8.89 -4.19 -4.10
N ILE A 28 -8.10 -4.56 -3.09
CA ILE A 28 -8.35 -4.15 -1.71
C ILE A 28 -8.16 -2.63 -1.56
N ALA A 29 -7.12 -2.06 -2.17
CA ALA A 29 -6.89 -0.61 -2.26
C ALA A 29 -8.08 0.16 -2.83
N GLU A 30 -8.59 -0.27 -3.98
CA GLU A 30 -9.66 0.44 -4.69
C GLU A 30 -11.05 0.25 -4.05
N THR A 31 -11.28 -0.91 -3.43
CA THR A 31 -12.60 -1.28 -2.88
C THR A 31 -12.79 -0.75 -1.46
N PHE A 32 -11.78 -0.86 -0.60
CA PHE A 32 -11.92 -0.60 0.84
C PHE A 32 -11.24 0.68 1.33
N TRP A 33 -10.30 1.25 0.57
CA TRP A 33 -9.52 2.41 1.00
C TRP A 33 -9.79 3.69 0.20
N LYS A 34 -11.06 4.02 0.00
CA LYS A 34 -11.48 5.23 -0.72
C LYS A 34 -11.11 6.57 -0.05
N THR A 35 -10.79 6.58 1.25
CA THR A 35 -10.72 7.84 2.03
C THR A 35 -9.58 7.88 3.06
N TYR A 36 -8.48 7.15 2.86
CA TYR A 36 -7.29 7.31 3.71
C TYR A 36 -6.29 8.28 3.07
N ARG A 37 -6.72 9.52 2.89
CA ARG A 37 -5.82 10.65 2.60
C ARG A 37 -5.87 11.60 3.80
N LYS A 38 -5.25 11.16 4.89
CA LYS A 38 -4.87 12.08 5.97
C LYS A 38 -3.44 12.54 5.70
#